data_AF-A0AAC9KFL5-F1
#
_entry.id   AF-A0AAC9KFL5-F1
#
_cell.length_a   1.000
_cell.length_b   1.000
_cell.length_c   1.000
_cell.angle_alpha   90.00
_cell.angle_beta   90.00
_cell.angle_gamma   90.00
#
_symmetry.space_group_name_H-M   'P 1'
#
loop_
_entity.id
_entity.type
_entity.pdbx_description
1 polymer ?
#
loop_
_entity_poly.entity_id
_entity_poly.type
_entity_poly.pdbx_seq_one_letter_code
_entity_poly.pdbx_strand_id
1 'polypeptide(L)'
;MRGFTLPMTARVENCRALGADLAQPCQKDAKLLQFRLLRCGDCLMLRYVLAAFLGMASLGLSAEAHAQSEQQAIVDRATLTVQDMLGPAHSSDRINTLKRARAVMICPQSFRAAFIFGGAGASCVLSARDGAGSWSAPAFFSMSSVSFGLQIGIQDSQIMLMIMNDKALSAIMDKQFKFGGDASMSVATFGAGVEGDVTAALRADIIGFSKSRGLFGSVALNGTFLTTDTDANRAYYGQALAARQIVIQMQVNNPGADPLRTILARYGTPGQAAAAPAAAGQPTQTQEPAYTPAPVTGGPTRLAPVQQQPLSPPR
;
A
#
# COMPACT_ATOMS: atom_id res chain seq x y z
N MET A 1 -41.30 -16.17 31.40
CA MET A 1 -41.60 -17.53 31.90
C MET A 1 -43.10 -17.71 31.95
N ARG A 2 -43.60 -18.90 31.56
CA ARG A 2 -45.03 -19.33 31.45
C ARG A 2 -45.71 -18.77 30.18
N GLY A 3 -46.08 -19.51 29.15
CA GLY A 3 -46.36 -20.94 28.97
C GLY A 3 -47.84 -21.22 29.26
N PHE A 4 -48.69 -21.32 28.22
CA PHE A 4 -50.06 -21.90 28.26
C PHE A 4 -50.52 -22.16 26.81
N THR A 5 -50.30 -23.37 26.25
CA THR A 5 -51.24 -24.51 26.14
C THR A 5 -52.64 -24.18 25.62
N LEU A 6 -52.89 -24.60 24.37
CA LEU A 6 -54.21 -24.98 23.85
C LEU A 6 -54.80 -26.13 24.69
N PRO A 7 -56.14 -26.25 24.74
CA PRO A 7 -56.70 -27.39 24.02
C PRO A 7 -57.98 -27.08 23.23
N MET A 8 -58.06 -27.79 22.10
CA MET A 8 -59.26 -28.13 21.34
C MET A 8 -60.32 -28.78 22.25
N THR A 9 -61.54 -28.25 22.23
CA THR A 9 -62.74 -29.05 22.54
C THR A 9 -63.80 -28.69 21.51
N ALA A 10 -63.94 -29.55 20.50
CA ALA A 10 -65.11 -29.57 19.64
C ALA A 10 -66.28 -30.12 20.45
N ARG A 11 -67.41 -29.40 20.47
CA ARG A 11 -68.70 -29.95 20.85
C ARG A 11 -69.69 -29.65 19.74
N VAL A 12 -69.92 -30.69 18.95
CA VAL A 12 -70.99 -30.81 17.97
C VAL A 12 -72.28 -31.01 18.74
N GLU A 13 -73.20 -30.07 18.66
CA GLU A 13 -74.57 -30.27 19.10
C GLU A 13 -75.53 -29.68 18.05
N ASN A 14 -76.22 -30.61 17.39
CA ASN A 14 -77.67 -30.55 17.21
C ASN A 14 -78.23 -29.67 16.06
N CYS A 15 -78.35 -30.26 14.87
CA CYS A 15 -79.46 -29.94 13.95
C CYS A 15 -80.17 -31.24 13.55
N ARG A 16 -81.14 -31.61 14.38
CA ARG A 16 -82.17 -32.62 14.11
C ARG A 16 -83.43 -31.84 13.73
N ALA A 17 -83.93 -31.95 12.50
CA ALA A 17 -85.36 -32.08 12.14
C ALA A 17 -85.65 -31.73 10.67
N LEU A 18 -86.60 -32.51 10.11
CA LEU A 18 -87.24 -32.49 8.77
C LEU A 18 -86.34 -33.06 7.64
N GLY A 19 -86.51 -34.30 7.15
CA GLY A 19 -87.72 -34.97 6.66
C GLY A 19 -88.11 -34.41 5.28
N ALA A 20 -88.28 -35.13 4.18
CA ALA A 20 -88.18 -36.54 3.81
C ALA A 20 -88.08 -36.59 2.26
N ASP A 21 -87.53 -37.69 1.77
CA ASP A 21 -87.82 -38.37 0.50
C ASP A 21 -87.20 -37.95 -0.86
N LEU A 22 -86.72 -39.03 -1.52
CA LEU A 22 -86.42 -39.26 -2.95
C LEU A 22 -85.08 -38.84 -3.59
N ALA A 23 -84.27 -39.89 -3.82
CA ALA A 23 -83.58 -40.28 -5.07
C ALA A 23 -82.36 -39.49 -5.62
N GLN A 24 -81.21 -40.18 -5.61
CA GLN A 24 -79.98 -39.97 -6.40
C GLN A 24 -80.22 -39.96 -7.94
N PRO A 25 -79.19 -39.74 -8.80
CA PRO A 25 -78.13 -38.72 -8.81
C PRO A 25 -78.05 -38.04 -10.22
N CYS A 26 -77.58 -36.79 -10.33
CA CYS A 26 -77.08 -36.30 -11.62
C CYS A 26 -75.74 -35.56 -11.45
N GLN A 27 -74.72 -36.39 -11.63
CA GLN A 27 -73.35 -36.07 -11.95
C GLN A 27 -73.24 -35.04 -13.08
N LYS A 28 -72.36 -34.05 -12.86
CA LYS A 28 -71.84 -33.01 -13.77
C LYS A 28 -72.47 -31.63 -13.57
N ASP A 29 -71.77 -30.81 -12.79
CA ASP A 29 -71.16 -29.55 -13.26
C ASP A 29 -70.36 -28.97 -12.09
N ALA A 30 -69.15 -29.46 -11.85
CA ALA A 30 -67.94 -29.05 -12.55
C ALA A 30 -67.71 -27.53 -12.52
N LYS A 31 -66.65 -27.18 -11.78
CA LYS A 31 -65.67 -26.14 -12.12
C LYS A 31 -65.92 -24.69 -11.75
N LEU A 32 -67.07 -24.26 -11.23
CA LEU A 32 -67.24 -22.82 -10.96
C LEU A 32 -66.84 -22.34 -9.55
N LEU A 33 -66.75 -23.22 -8.54
CA LEU A 33 -66.50 -22.76 -7.17
C LEU A 33 -65.05 -22.92 -6.66
N GLN A 34 -64.19 -23.64 -7.38
CA GLN A 34 -62.79 -23.84 -6.96
C GLN A 34 -61.83 -22.73 -7.39
N PHE A 35 -62.25 -21.80 -8.26
CA PHE A 35 -61.37 -20.72 -8.75
C PHE A 35 -61.38 -19.44 -7.90
N ARG A 36 -62.21 -19.35 -6.85
CA ARG A 36 -62.24 -18.18 -5.95
C ARG A 36 -61.48 -18.34 -4.63
N LEU A 37 -61.01 -19.55 -4.30
CA LEU A 37 -60.23 -19.79 -3.07
C LEU A 37 -58.71 -19.93 -3.30
N LEU A 38 -58.25 -20.11 -4.53
CA LEU A 38 -56.82 -20.03 -4.92
C LEU A 38 -56.39 -18.59 -5.26
N ARG A 39 -56.88 -17.60 -4.51
CA ARG A 39 -56.47 -16.18 -4.69
C ARG A 39 -56.11 -15.47 -3.39
N CYS A 40 -55.89 -16.21 -2.31
CA CYS A 40 -55.61 -15.63 -0.99
C CYS A 40 -54.23 -16.01 -0.41
N GLY A 41 -53.61 -17.13 -0.85
CA GLY A 41 -52.28 -17.54 -0.39
C GLY A 41 -51.12 -16.91 -1.18
N ASP A 42 -51.22 -16.91 -2.51
CA ASP A 42 -50.12 -16.48 -3.39
C ASP A 42 -49.90 -14.97 -3.40
N CYS A 43 -50.94 -14.18 -3.11
CA CYS A 43 -50.81 -12.73 -2.93
C CYS A 43 -50.11 -12.34 -1.62
N LEU A 44 -50.17 -13.17 -0.57
CA LEU A 44 -49.49 -12.90 0.68
C LEU A 44 -47.99 -13.17 0.54
N MET A 45 -47.64 -14.32 -0.05
CA MET A 45 -46.25 -14.70 -0.28
C MET A 45 -45.54 -13.75 -1.26
N LEU A 46 -46.22 -13.31 -2.33
CA LEU A 46 -45.67 -12.34 -3.29
C LEU A 46 -45.43 -10.96 -2.67
N ARG A 47 -46.27 -10.53 -1.72
CA ARG A 47 -46.07 -9.27 -0.96
C ARG A 47 -44.91 -9.38 0.03
N TYR A 48 -44.73 -10.51 0.69
CA TYR A 48 -43.57 -10.74 1.55
C TYR A 48 -42.26 -10.86 0.77
N VAL A 49 -42.27 -11.49 -0.42
CA VAL A 49 -41.09 -11.56 -1.30
C VAL A 49 -40.75 -10.18 -1.86
N LEU A 50 -41.73 -9.39 -2.31
CA LEU A 50 -41.49 -8.00 -2.76
C LEU A 50 -41.01 -7.09 -1.61
N ALA A 51 -41.56 -7.24 -0.40
CA ALA A 51 -41.10 -6.48 0.78
C ALA A 51 -39.69 -6.90 1.24
N ALA A 52 -39.33 -8.19 1.13
CA ALA A 52 -37.99 -8.67 1.41
C ALA A 52 -36.96 -8.19 0.36
N PHE A 53 -37.35 -8.14 -0.91
CA PHE A 53 -36.51 -7.56 -1.97
C PHE A 53 -36.37 -6.03 -1.84
N LEU A 54 -37.41 -5.31 -1.41
CA LEU A 54 -37.31 -3.86 -1.14
C LEU A 54 -36.49 -3.55 0.13
N GLY A 55 -36.53 -4.41 1.15
CA GLY A 55 -35.75 -4.26 2.38
C GLY A 55 -34.25 -4.58 2.22
N MET A 56 -33.87 -5.40 1.24
CA MET A 56 -32.48 -5.76 0.97
C MET A 56 -31.76 -4.71 0.10
N ALA A 57 -32.51 -3.89 -0.63
CA ALA A 57 -31.96 -2.81 -1.47
C ALA A 57 -31.48 -1.58 -0.66
N SER A 58 -31.92 -1.41 0.60
CA SER A 58 -31.55 -0.27 1.45
C SER A 58 -30.20 -0.39 2.17
N LEU A 59 -29.47 -1.50 2.03
CA LEU A 59 -28.19 -1.73 2.71
C LEU A 59 -26.95 -1.45 1.83
N GLY A 60 -27.13 -1.01 0.58
CA GLY A 60 -26.05 -0.89 -0.40
C GLY A 60 -25.24 0.43 -0.38
N LEU A 61 -25.61 1.44 0.43
CA LEU A 61 -24.99 2.78 0.33
C LEU A 61 -23.74 2.99 1.21
N SER A 62 -23.31 2.02 2.01
CA SER A 62 -22.25 2.23 3.02
C SER A 62 -20.81 1.93 2.54
N ALA A 63 -20.60 1.52 1.28
CA ALA A 63 -19.26 1.14 0.81
C ALA A 63 -18.31 2.33 0.62
N GLU A 64 -18.83 3.50 0.25
CA GLU A 64 -17.99 4.66 -0.10
C GLU A 64 -17.40 5.36 1.14
N ALA A 65 -18.13 5.39 2.26
CA ALA A 65 -17.66 6.02 3.50
C ALA A 65 -16.49 5.26 4.16
N HIS A 66 -16.44 3.93 4.00
CA HIS A 66 -15.37 3.11 4.57
C HIS A 66 -14.05 3.22 3.80
N ALA A 67 -14.08 3.31 2.46
CA ALA A 67 -12.86 3.44 1.67
C ALA A 67 -12.10 4.72 2.05
N GLN A 68 -12.78 5.88 2.03
CA GLN A 68 -12.18 7.17 2.37
C GLN A 68 -11.52 7.17 3.76
N SER A 69 -12.06 6.42 4.72
CA SER A 69 -11.49 6.30 6.06
C SER A 69 -10.14 5.58 6.09
N GLU A 70 -9.91 4.60 5.21
CA GLU A 70 -8.65 3.85 5.14
C GLU A 70 -7.54 4.73 4.54
N GLN A 71 -7.80 5.41 3.43
CA GLN A 71 -6.83 6.32 2.83
C GLN A 71 -6.50 7.49 3.75
N GLN A 72 -7.50 8.02 4.47
CA GLN A 72 -7.26 9.05 5.48
C GLN A 72 -6.35 8.52 6.61
N ALA A 73 -6.55 7.28 7.07
CA ALA A 73 -5.68 6.68 8.09
C ALA A 73 -4.22 6.57 7.63
N ILE A 74 -3.96 6.30 6.34
CA ILE A 74 -2.60 6.30 5.78
C ILE A 74 -1.99 7.70 5.83
N VAL A 75 -2.75 8.74 5.46
CA VAL A 75 -2.31 10.15 5.50
C VAL A 75 -2.04 10.62 6.95
N ASP A 76 -2.90 10.23 7.89
CA ASP A 76 -2.74 10.53 9.30
C ASP A 76 -1.49 9.86 9.87
N ARG A 77 -1.28 8.57 9.59
CA ARG A 77 -0.07 7.85 9.99
C ARG A 77 1.17 8.45 9.34
N ALA A 78 1.12 8.86 8.07
CA ALA A 78 2.22 9.54 7.41
C ALA A 78 2.57 10.87 8.10
N THR A 79 1.57 11.63 8.54
CA THR A 79 1.77 12.85 9.33
C THR A 79 2.52 12.55 10.62
N LEU A 80 2.13 11.50 11.34
CA LEU A 80 2.81 11.05 12.56
C LEU A 80 4.23 10.55 12.26
N THR A 81 4.45 9.84 11.15
CA THR A 81 5.79 9.41 10.72
C THR A 81 6.71 10.59 10.44
N VAL A 82 6.22 11.66 9.82
CA VAL A 82 7.01 12.89 9.63
C VAL A 82 7.39 13.50 10.97
N GLN A 83 6.44 13.62 11.91
CA GLN A 83 6.70 14.15 13.25
C GLN A 83 7.71 13.29 14.02
N ASP A 84 7.53 11.97 13.98
CA ASP A 84 8.41 11.03 14.65
C ASP A 84 9.81 11.07 14.03
N MET A 85 9.95 11.00 12.70
CA MET A 85 11.24 10.97 12.02
C MET A 85 11.93 12.35 11.89
N LEU A 86 11.24 13.47 12.10
CA LEU A 86 11.86 14.81 12.06
C LEU A 86 11.81 15.53 13.42
N GLY A 87 11.36 14.84 14.46
CA GLY A 87 11.29 15.37 15.82
C GLY A 87 12.65 15.79 16.39
N PRO A 88 12.67 16.48 17.54
CA PRO A 88 13.88 17.08 18.11
C PRO A 88 14.97 16.06 18.51
N ALA A 89 14.64 14.79 18.66
CA ALA A 89 15.59 13.71 18.99
C ALA A 89 16.43 13.23 17.79
N HIS A 90 16.45 13.97 16.69
CA HIS A 90 16.93 13.50 15.39
C HIS A 90 17.92 14.45 14.74
N SER A 91 18.85 13.88 13.96
CA SER A 91 19.93 14.63 13.31
C SER A 91 19.39 15.75 12.43
N SER A 92 20.02 16.92 12.52
CA SER A 92 19.70 18.10 11.70
C SER A 92 19.76 17.80 10.19
N ASP A 93 20.50 16.77 9.80
CA ASP A 93 20.65 16.30 8.42
C ASP A 93 19.33 15.90 7.76
N ARG A 94 18.42 15.24 8.48
CA ARG A 94 17.10 14.88 7.92
C ARG A 94 16.28 16.12 7.59
N ILE A 95 16.26 17.09 8.49
CA ILE A 95 15.57 18.36 8.28
C ILE A 95 16.23 19.14 7.14
N ASN A 96 17.56 19.20 7.10
CA ASN A 96 18.32 19.87 6.03
C ASN A 96 18.13 19.19 4.67
N THR A 97 17.92 17.88 4.65
CA THR A 97 17.59 17.13 3.43
C THR A 97 16.16 17.45 2.98
N LEU A 98 15.19 17.48 3.90
CA LEU A 98 13.81 17.86 3.57
C LEU A 98 13.69 19.30 3.03
N LYS A 99 14.48 20.24 3.58
CA LYS A 99 14.53 21.62 3.09
C LYS A 99 14.95 21.72 1.62
N ARG A 100 15.83 20.82 1.18
CA ARG A 100 16.32 20.75 -0.21
C ARG A 100 15.49 19.82 -1.10
N ALA A 101 14.64 18.98 -0.52
CA ALA A 101 13.87 18.00 -1.25
C ALA A 101 12.79 18.66 -2.12
N ARG A 102 12.69 18.20 -3.37
CA ARG A 102 11.62 18.56 -4.31
C ARG A 102 10.33 17.80 -3.99
N ALA A 103 10.43 16.57 -3.51
CA ALA A 103 9.29 15.80 -3.05
C ALA A 103 9.67 14.86 -1.90
N VAL A 104 8.68 14.37 -1.18
CA VAL A 104 8.86 13.37 -0.13
C VAL A 104 7.81 12.29 -0.26
N MET A 105 8.26 11.04 -0.23
CA MET A 105 7.42 9.86 -0.10
C MET A 105 7.52 9.34 1.33
N ILE A 106 6.38 9.10 1.97
CA ILE A 106 6.27 8.58 3.33
C ILE A 106 5.52 7.26 3.28
N CYS A 107 6.17 6.20 3.73
CA CYS A 107 5.57 4.89 3.95
C CYS A 107 5.47 4.68 5.46
N PRO A 108 4.32 4.98 6.09
CA PRO A 108 4.17 4.94 7.54
C PRO A 108 4.30 3.54 8.13
N GLN A 109 4.03 2.50 7.33
CA GLN A 109 4.21 1.12 7.71
C GLN A 109 4.71 0.32 6.50
N SER A 110 5.84 -0.35 6.68
CA SER A 110 6.44 -1.27 5.72
C SER A 110 6.63 -2.60 6.42
N PHE A 111 5.82 -3.58 6.02
CA PHE A 111 5.90 -4.94 6.52
C PHE A 111 6.87 -5.75 5.69
N ARG A 112 7.77 -6.47 6.36
CA ARG A 112 8.72 -7.37 5.73
C ARG A 112 8.66 -8.72 6.38
N ALA A 113 8.69 -9.76 5.57
CA ALA A 113 8.81 -11.14 6.03
C ALA A 113 9.78 -11.88 5.12
N ALA A 114 10.69 -12.64 5.71
CA ALA A 114 11.67 -13.45 4.97
C ALA A 114 11.92 -14.80 5.64
N PHE A 115 12.06 -15.84 4.82
CA PHE A 115 12.63 -17.14 5.16
C PHE A 115 13.25 -17.73 3.89
N ILE A 116 14.57 -17.55 3.69
CA ILE A 116 15.31 -17.90 2.46
C ILE A 116 14.92 -16.99 1.27
N PHE A 117 13.62 -16.87 1.01
CA PHE A 117 13.00 -15.87 0.15
C PHE A 117 12.18 -14.92 1.02
N GLY A 118 12.15 -13.65 0.65
CA GLY A 118 11.43 -12.63 1.40
C GLY A 118 10.76 -11.61 0.50
N GLY A 119 9.80 -10.92 1.09
CA GLY A 119 9.09 -9.83 0.46
C GLY A 119 8.86 -8.67 1.42
N ALA A 120 8.69 -7.49 0.84
CA ALA A 120 8.23 -6.31 1.55
C ALA A 120 7.00 -5.73 0.86
N GLY A 121 6.08 -5.17 1.65
CA GLY A 121 4.94 -4.41 1.17
C GLY A 121 4.74 -3.16 2.03
N ALA A 122 4.46 -2.03 1.40
CA ALA A 122 4.10 -0.80 2.09
C ALA A 122 3.10 0.03 1.26
N SER A 123 2.16 0.65 1.95
CA SER A 123 1.35 1.74 1.38
C SER A 123 2.03 3.06 1.73
N CYS A 124 2.19 3.93 0.74
CA CYS A 124 2.94 5.16 0.84
C CYS A 124 2.13 6.34 0.29
N VAL A 125 2.48 7.54 0.75
CA VAL A 125 1.98 8.80 0.18
C VAL A 125 3.14 9.64 -0.30
N LEU A 126 2.98 10.31 -1.44
CA LEU A 126 3.98 11.20 -2.01
C LEU A 126 3.41 12.61 -2.12
N SER A 127 4.13 13.60 -1.59
CA SER A 127 3.83 15.02 -1.73
C SER A 127 5.04 15.74 -2.32
N ALA A 128 4.81 16.63 -3.28
CA ALA A 128 5.85 17.44 -3.89
C ALA A 128 5.68 18.91 -3.55
N ARG A 129 6.80 19.62 -3.61
CA ARG A 129 6.87 21.06 -3.46
C ARG A 129 6.80 21.72 -4.83
N ASP A 130 6.04 22.81 -4.95
CA ASP A 130 6.09 23.68 -6.12
C ASP A 130 7.24 24.71 -6.03
N GLY A 131 7.35 25.58 -7.04
CA GLY A 131 8.32 26.67 -7.05
C GLY A 131 8.07 27.75 -6.00
N ALA A 132 6.85 27.85 -5.44
CA ALA A 132 6.50 28.79 -4.38
C ALA A 132 6.82 28.25 -2.98
N GLY A 133 7.16 26.96 -2.88
CA GLY A 133 7.49 26.30 -1.62
C GLY A 133 6.33 25.58 -0.96
N SER A 134 5.13 25.60 -1.57
CA SER A 134 3.92 24.94 -1.10
C SER A 134 3.96 23.45 -1.42
N TRP A 135 3.49 22.62 -0.49
CA TRP A 135 3.38 21.18 -0.66
C TRP A 135 2.03 20.80 -1.29
N SER A 136 2.06 19.85 -2.24
CA SER A 136 0.90 19.28 -2.92
C SER A 136 0.05 18.45 -1.96
N ALA A 137 -1.18 18.16 -2.36
CA ALA A 137 -1.92 17.04 -1.80
C ALA A 137 -1.17 15.71 -2.06
N PRO A 138 -1.32 14.69 -1.19
CA PRO A 138 -0.60 13.42 -1.30
C PRO A 138 -1.18 12.53 -2.42
N ALA A 139 -0.34 11.98 -3.28
CA ALA A 139 -0.72 10.84 -4.12
C ALA A 139 -0.34 9.53 -3.44
N PHE A 140 -1.19 8.52 -3.56
CA PHE A 140 -0.97 7.18 -3.01
C PHE A 140 -0.10 6.34 -3.95
N PHE A 141 0.83 5.62 -3.34
CA PHE A 141 1.75 4.69 -3.97
C PHE A 141 1.79 3.39 -3.19
N SER A 142 2.02 2.28 -3.90
CA SER A 142 2.35 1.00 -3.31
C SER A 142 3.83 0.71 -3.54
N MET A 143 4.49 0.21 -2.50
CA MET A 143 5.88 -0.22 -2.55
C MET A 143 5.96 -1.72 -2.31
N SER A 144 6.55 -2.45 -3.24
CA SER A 144 6.77 -3.89 -3.12
C SER A 144 8.24 -4.24 -3.33
N SER A 145 8.79 -5.16 -2.55
CA SER A 145 10.18 -5.60 -2.71
C SER A 145 10.26 -7.11 -2.67
N VAL A 146 11.23 -7.65 -3.40
CA VAL A 146 11.55 -9.08 -3.39
C VAL A 146 13.01 -9.22 -2.96
N SER A 147 13.26 -10.05 -1.96
CA SER A 147 14.60 -10.30 -1.43
C SER A 147 14.93 -11.80 -1.41
N PHE A 148 16.20 -12.11 -1.59
CA PHE A 148 16.76 -13.46 -1.49
C PHE A 148 17.94 -13.42 -0.51
N GLY A 149 17.95 -14.29 0.51
CA GLY A 149 19.06 -14.36 1.46
C GLY A 149 18.79 -15.13 2.75
N LEU A 150 19.85 -15.30 3.55
CA LEU A 150 19.86 -16.05 4.83
C LEU A 150 19.08 -15.38 5.98
N GLN A 151 18.25 -14.38 5.68
CA GLN A 151 17.50 -13.63 6.69
C GLN A 151 16.18 -14.35 6.99
N ILE A 152 15.92 -14.57 8.28
CA ILE A 152 14.68 -15.15 8.77
C ILE A 152 14.02 -14.19 9.74
N GLY A 153 12.79 -13.80 9.44
CA GLY A 153 11.86 -13.19 10.39
C GLY A 153 11.05 -12.05 9.80
N ILE A 154 10.49 -11.25 10.71
CA ILE A 154 9.47 -10.24 10.40
C ILE A 154 9.94 -8.88 10.91
N GLN A 155 9.73 -7.83 10.12
CA GLN A 155 10.04 -6.45 10.49
C GLN A 155 8.90 -5.51 10.12
N ASP A 156 8.62 -4.58 11.03
CA ASP A 156 7.84 -3.37 10.74
C ASP A 156 8.77 -2.15 10.79
N SER A 157 8.59 -1.26 9.83
CA SER A 157 9.46 -0.12 9.62
C SER A 157 8.72 1.07 9.02
N GLN A 158 9.17 2.26 9.38
CA GLN A 158 8.78 3.52 8.76
C GLN A 158 9.86 3.93 7.76
N ILE A 159 9.45 4.37 6.57
CA ILE A 159 10.36 4.76 5.50
C ILE A 159 9.97 6.16 5.01
N MET A 160 10.96 7.02 4.86
CA MET A 160 10.82 8.34 4.27
C MET A 160 11.84 8.48 3.15
N LEU A 161 11.38 8.63 1.92
CA LEU A 161 12.23 8.85 0.75
C LEU A 161 12.11 10.33 0.36
N MET A 162 13.22 11.05 0.38
CA MET A 162 13.31 12.43 -0.05
C MET A 162 13.85 12.46 -1.48
N ILE A 163 13.07 13.03 -2.39
CA ILE A 163 13.38 13.14 -3.81
C ILE A 163 13.97 14.53 -4.03
N MET A 164 15.20 14.58 -4.53
CA MET A 164 16.01 15.80 -4.50
C MET A 164 15.82 16.70 -5.71
N ASN A 165 15.35 16.18 -6.84
CA ASN A 165 15.22 16.94 -8.08
C ASN A 165 14.04 16.49 -8.95
N ASP A 166 13.73 17.30 -9.96
CA ASP A 166 12.59 17.10 -10.87
C ASP A 166 12.74 15.88 -11.78
N LYS A 167 13.98 15.50 -12.13
CA LYS A 167 14.25 14.30 -12.92
C LYS A 167 13.82 13.06 -12.13
N ALA A 168 14.27 12.96 -10.87
CA ALA A 168 13.92 11.88 -9.97
C ALA A 168 12.41 11.83 -9.68
N LEU A 169 11.80 12.99 -9.44
CA LEU A 169 10.35 13.08 -9.26
C LEU A 169 9.60 12.61 -10.51
N SER A 170 10.04 13.04 -11.69
CA SER A 170 9.40 12.68 -12.95
C SER A 170 9.49 11.18 -13.25
N ALA A 171 10.61 10.53 -12.89
CA ALA A 171 10.77 9.08 -13.06
C ALA A 171 9.84 8.27 -12.13
N ILE A 172 9.58 8.75 -10.91
CA ILE A 172 8.64 8.08 -9.98
C ILE A 172 7.18 8.22 -10.45
N MET A 173 6.86 9.24 -11.24
CA MET A 173 5.49 9.47 -11.74
C MET A 173 5.06 8.50 -12.83
N ASP A 174 5.97 7.68 -13.33
CA ASP A 174 5.64 6.59 -14.24
C ASP A 174 4.88 5.49 -13.51
N LYS A 175 4.18 4.63 -14.26
CA LYS A 175 3.30 3.60 -13.66
C LYS A 175 4.03 2.69 -12.67
N GLN A 176 5.30 2.41 -12.94
CA GLN A 176 6.13 1.52 -12.14
C GLN A 176 7.59 1.97 -12.19
N PHE A 177 8.14 2.39 -11.06
CA PHE A 177 9.54 2.75 -10.88
C PHE A 177 10.29 1.62 -10.17
N LYS A 178 11.54 1.31 -10.55
CA LYS A 178 12.30 0.19 -9.96
C LYS A 178 13.63 0.68 -9.39
N PHE A 179 13.74 0.62 -8.07
CA PHE A 179 15.00 0.85 -7.37
C PHE A 179 16.08 -0.16 -7.79
N GLY A 180 17.19 0.36 -8.31
CA GLY A 180 18.31 -0.43 -8.84
C GLY A 180 18.11 -0.96 -10.28
N GLY A 181 16.97 -0.66 -10.93
CA GLY A 181 16.74 -0.93 -12.35
C GLY A 181 16.85 0.30 -13.23
N ASP A 182 16.53 1.47 -12.67
CA ASP A 182 16.60 2.74 -13.37
C ASP A 182 18.05 3.28 -13.42
N ALA A 183 18.74 3.02 -14.52
CA ALA A 183 20.18 3.29 -14.73
C ALA A 183 20.59 4.78 -14.63
N SER A 184 19.64 5.70 -14.49
CA SER A 184 19.89 7.14 -14.49
C SER A 184 19.73 7.79 -13.12
N MET A 185 19.45 7.03 -12.06
CA MET A 185 19.14 7.56 -10.74
C MET A 185 20.04 7.02 -9.64
N SER A 186 20.60 7.93 -8.84
CA SER A 186 21.38 7.60 -7.66
C SER A 186 20.49 7.55 -6.41
N VAL A 187 20.61 6.47 -5.63
CA VAL A 187 19.79 6.27 -4.41
C VAL A 187 20.71 5.99 -3.23
N ALA A 188 20.60 6.82 -2.19
CA ALA A 188 21.32 6.63 -0.93
C ALA A 188 20.32 6.29 0.18
N THR A 189 20.61 5.29 1.01
CA THR A 189 19.73 4.90 2.13
C THR A 189 20.45 4.97 3.46
N PHE A 190 19.73 5.43 4.48
CA PHE A 190 20.23 5.65 5.84
C PHE A 190 19.27 5.02 6.85
N GLY A 191 19.81 4.21 7.76
CA GLY A 191 19.06 3.58 8.84
C GLY A 191 19.01 4.44 10.11
N ALA A 192 18.18 4.04 11.08
CA ALA A 192 18.16 4.64 12.40
C ALA A 192 19.55 4.54 13.06
N GLY A 193 20.19 5.69 13.31
CA GLY A 193 21.46 5.77 14.02
C GLY A 193 22.72 5.82 13.15
N VAL A 194 22.59 5.87 11.83
CA VAL A 194 23.76 6.06 10.94
C VAL A 194 23.94 7.56 10.68
N GLU A 195 24.85 8.19 11.42
CA GLU A 195 25.52 9.44 11.00
C GLU A 195 26.44 9.09 9.82
N GLY A 196 25.83 8.81 8.67
CA GLY A 196 26.54 8.43 7.46
C GLY A 196 27.15 9.66 6.81
N ASP A 197 28.24 9.45 6.06
CA ASP A 197 28.95 10.48 5.33
C ASP A 197 27.99 11.26 4.41
N VAL A 198 27.57 12.44 4.88
CA VAL A 198 26.57 13.32 4.24
C VAL A 198 27.00 13.65 2.80
N THR A 199 28.30 13.55 2.51
CA THR A 199 28.89 13.74 1.18
C THR A 199 28.26 12.83 0.11
N ALA A 200 27.91 11.58 0.44
CA ALA A 200 27.24 10.68 -0.48
C ALA A 200 25.77 11.08 -0.72
N ALA A 201 25.09 11.59 0.32
CA ALA A 201 23.74 12.11 0.22
C ALA A 201 23.66 13.37 -0.65
N LEU A 202 24.71 14.21 -0.69
CA LEU A 202 24.72 15.43 -1.49
C LEU A 202 24.59 15.20 -3.00
N ARG A 203 24.95 14.01 -3.50
CA ARG A 203 24.89 13.65 -4.92
C ARG A 203 23.78 12.66 -5.29
N ALA A 204 22.98 12.24 -4.31
CA ALA A 204 21.90 11.29 -4.53
C ALA A 204 20.63 11.98 -5.07
N ASP A 205 20.01 11.39 -6.08
CA ASP A 205 18.73 11.81 -6.62
C ASP A 205 17.57 11.49 -5.65
N ILE A 206 17.68 10.38 -4.92
CA ILE A 206 16.77 9.98 -3.85
C ILE A 206 17.57 9.63 -2.58
N ILE A 207 17.14 10.18 -1.45
CA ILE A 207 17.70 9.89 -0.13
C ILE A 207 16.62 9.23 0.73
N GLY A 208 16.83 7.97 1.10
CA GLY A 208 15.93 7.21 1.96
C GLY A 208 16.38 7.20 3.41
N PHE A 209 15.46 7.49 4.32
CA PHE A 209 15.61 7.29 5.76
C PHE A 209 14.66 6.18 6.20
N SER A 210 15.12 5.28 7.07
CA SER A 210 14.26 4.25 7.66
C SER A 210 14.42 4.18 9.16
N LYS A 211 13.30 4.05 9.87
CA LYS A 211 13.24 3.74 11.30
C LYS A 211 12.53 2.41 11.46
N SER A 212 13.30 1.38 11.83
CA SER A 212 12.78 0.03 12.01
C SER A 212 12.68 -0.30 13.49
N ARG A 213 11.66 -1.09 13.86
CA ARG A 213 11.58 -1.76 15.16
C ARG A 213 11.94 -3.23 14.94
N GLY A 214 13.12 -3.68 15.35
CA GLY A 214 13.55 -5.08 15.24
C GLY A 214 15.06 -5.29 15.01
N LEU A 215 15.48 -6.55 14.87
CA LEU A 215 16.89 -6.99 14.78
C LEU A 215 17.47 -7.01 13.36
N PHE A 216 16.77 -6.49 12.35
CA PHE A 216 17.25 -6.55 10.97
C PHE A 216 18.10 -5.34 10.60
N GLY A 217 19.33 -5.62 10.17
CA GLY A 217 20.24 -4.65 9.58
C GLY A 217 19.67 -4.04 8.30
N SER A 218 20.08 -2.79 8.04
CA SER A 218 19.88 -1.94 6.86
C SER A 218 18.80 -2.36 5.84
N VAL A 219 17.84 -1.45 5.59
CA VAL A 219 16.93 -1.54 4.46
C VAL A 219 17.70 -1.46 3.13
N ALA A 220 17.86 -2.59 2.44
CA ALA A 220 18.21 -2.59 1.03
C ALA A 220 16.95 -2.24 0.22
N LEU A 221 17.04 -1.24 -0.66
CA LEU A 221 15.96 -0.87 -1.58
C LEU A 221 16.11 -1.53 -2.96
N ASN A 222 17.22 -2.22 -3.23
CA ASN A 222 17.40 -2.93 -4.51
C ASN A 222 16.33 -4.01 -4.69
N GLY A 223 15.74 -4.08 -5.89
CA GLY A 223 14.63 -5.01 -6.16
C GLY A 223 13.28 -4.53 -5.62
N THR A 224 13.17 -3.25 -5.27
CA THR A 224 11.92 -2.62 -4.85
C THR A 224 11.25 -1.91 -6.02
N PHE A 225 9.95 -2.06 -6.14
CA PHE A 225 9.09 -1.42 -7.11
C PHE A 225 8.18 -0.42 -6.41
N LEU A 226 8.01 0.76 -7.02
CA LEU A 226 7.01 1.74 -6.65
C LEU A 226 5.97 1.80 -7.75
N THR A 227 4.71 1.65 -7.40
CA THR A 227 3.59 1.76 -8.32
C THR A 227 2.60 2.79 -7.82
N THR A 228 2.03 3.58 -8.73
CA THR A 228 0.96 4.50 -8.36
C THR A 228 -0.29 3.72 -7.98
N ASP A 229 -0.86 3.97 -6.80
CA ASP A 229 -2.10 3.35 -6.35
C ASP A 229 -3.30 4.16 -6.86
N THR A 230 -3.73 3.85 -8.08
CA THR A 230 -4.80 4.61 -8.76
C THR A 230 -6.15 4.43 -8.06
N ASP A 231 -6.39 3.28 -7.44
CA ASP A 231 -7.64 3.00 -6.74
C ASP A 231 -7.71 3.75 -5.41
N ALA A 232 -6.61 3.78 -4.63
CA ALA A 232 -6.53 4.62 -3.44
C ALA A 232 -6.62 6.12 -3.76
N ASN A 233 -5.98 6.57 -4.84
CA ASN A 233 -6.13 7.96 -5.31
C ASN A 233 -7.58 8.26 -5.67
N ARG A 234 -8.28 7.37 -6.40
CA ARG A 234 -9.69 7.55 -6.73
C ARG A 234 -10.58 7.56 -5.48
N ALA A 235 -10.36 6.64 -4.56
CA ALA A 235 -11.13 6.55 -3.32
C ALA A 235 -10.96 7.79 -2.43
N TYR A 236 -9.74 8.35 -2.38
CA TYR A 236 -9.46 9.52 -1.55
C TYR A 236 -9.96 10.85 -2.13
N TYR A 237 -9.94 11.00 -3.46
CA TYR A 237 -10.32 12.24 -4.14
C TYR A 237 -11.70 12.21 -4.82
N GLY A 238 -12.34 11.05 -4.92
CA GLY A 238 -13.63 10.87 -5.60
C GLY A 238 -13.55 10.94 -7.13
N GLN A 239 -12.34 10.97 -7.72
CA GLN A 239 -12.13 11.09 -9.16
C GLN A 239 -10.88 10.33 -9.62
N ALA A 240 -10.89 9.85 -10.86
CA ALA A 240 -9.77 9.12 -11.44
C ALA A 240 -8.64 10.08 -11.85
N LEU A 241 -7.68 10.28 -10.95
CA LEU A 241 -6.52 11.14 -11.17
C LEU A 241 -5.22 10.35 -11.18
N ALA A 242 -4.34 10.70 -12.12
CA ALA A 242 -2.96 10.23 -12.11
C ALA A 242 -2.15 10.94 -11.02
N ALA A 243 -1.12 10.27 -10.48
CA ALA A 243 -0.21 10.88 -9.49
C ALA A 243 0.38 12.21 -9.96
N ARG A 244 0.70 12.35 -11.26
CA ARG A 244 1.18 13.60 -11.86
C ARG A 244 0.18 14.76 -11.73
N GLN A 245 -1.12 14.48 -11.89
CA GLN A 245 -2.17 15.50 -11.77
C GLN A 245 -2.34 15.97 -10.32
N ILE A 246 -2.18 15.05 -9.36
CA ILE A 246 -2.28 15.33 -7.93
C ILE A 246 -1.05 16.10 -7.43
N VAL A 247 0.15 15.62 -7.77
CA VAL A 247 1.39 16.05 -7.13
C VAL A 247 2.07 17.19 -7.88
N ILE A 248 2.18 17.09 -9.21
CA ILE A 248 2.93 18.07 -10.02
C ILE A 248 2.00 19.19 -10.48
N GLN A 249 0.80 18.84 -10.96
CA GLN A 249 -0.16 19.82 -11.46
C GLN A 249 -1.05 20.39 -10.35
N MET A 250 -0.99 19.81 -9.14
CA MET A 250 -1.72 20.26 -7.95
C MET A 250 -3.22 20.54 -8.20
N GLN A 251 -3.88 19.69 -9.00
CA GLN A 251 -5.27 19.92 -9.43
C GLN A 251 -6.30 19.66 -8.34
N VAL A 252 -5.89 19.11 -7.21
CA VAL A 252 -6.77 18.72 -6.11
C VAL A 252 -6.29 19.22 -4.77
N ASN A 253 -7.26 19.35 -3.87
CA ASN A 253 -7.04 19.56 -2.46
C ASN A 253 -7.98 18.64 -1.67
N ASN A 254 -7.54 18.21 -0.49
CA ASN A 254 -8.38 17.51 0.47
C ASN A 254 -8.02 18.03 1.86
N PRO A 255 -8.97 18.60 2.63
CA PRO A 255 -8.71 19.10 3.98
C PRO A 255 -8.10 18.05 4.93
N GLY A 256 -8.39 16.77 4.72
CA GLY A 256 -7.79 15.67 5.47
C GLY A 256 -6.27 15.56 5.28
N ALA A 257 -5.71 16.15 4.22
CA ALA A 257 -4.27 16.18 3.96
C ALA A 257 -3.56 17.42 4.53
N ASP A 258 -4.30 18.42 5.01
CA ASP A 258 -3.73 19.68 5.51
C ASP A 258 -2.76 19.49 6.69
N PRO A 259 -2.98 18.56 7.65
CA PRO A 259 -2.01 18.28 8.71
C PRO A 259 -0.65 17.81 8.16
N LEU A 260 -0.66 16.93 7.14
CA LEU A 260 0.56 16.45 6.49
C LEU A 260 1.28 17.60 5.79
N ARG A 261 0.55 18.41 5.02
CA ARG A 261 1.13 19.56 4.31
C ARG A 261 1.72 20.59 5.28
N THR A 262 1.03 20.83 6.39
CA THR A 262 1.48 21.75 7.44
C THR A 262 2.76 21.28 8.10
N ILE A 263 2.86 19.99 8.44
CA ILE A 263 4.07 19.46 9.09
C ILE A 263 5.26 19.46 8.12
N LEU A 264 5.04 19.12 6.84
CA LEU A 264 6.06 19.21 5.80
C LEU A 264 6.51 20.64 5.55
N ALA A 265 5.60 21.62 5.58
CA ALA A 265 5.94 23.04 5.49
C ALA A 265 6.78 23.48 6.69
N ARG A 266 6.39 23.08 7.91
CA ARG A 266 7.10 23.43 9.16
C ARG A 266 8.57 23.01 9.12
N TYR A 267 8.86 21.77 8.74
CA TYR A 267 10.23 21.26 8.70
C TYR A 267 10.97 21.59 7.40
N GLY A 268 10.22 21.73 6.31
CA GLY A 268 10.76 21.90 4.97
C GLY A 268 10.97 23.36 4.58
N THR A 269 10.46 24.36 5.30
CA THR A 269 10.72 25.76 4.93
C THR A 269 12.23 26.01 5.04
N PRO A 270 12.91 26.34 3.92
CA PRO A 270 14.27 26.84 4.02
C PRO A 270 14.19 28.13 4.83
N GLY A 271 14.80 28.17 6.01
CA GLY A 271 15.13 29.45 6.63
C GLY A 271 15.86 30.26 5.57
N GLN A 272 15.50 31.53 5.39
CA GLN A 272 15.77 32.45 4.29
C GLN A 272 17.27 32.64 3.97
N ALA A 273 17.95 31.56 3.63
CA ALA A 273 19.37 31.44 3.37
C ALA A 273 19.54 30.40 2.26
N ALA A 274 20.03 30.90 1.13
CA ALA A 274 20.39 30.18 -0.08
C ALA A 274 19.22 29.64 -0.92
N ALA A 275 18.60 30.55 -1.66
CA ALA A 275 18.33 30.26 -3.07
C ALA A 275 19.64 29.71 -3.68
N ALA A 276 19.71 28.41 -3.91
CA ALA A 276 20.80 27.83 -4.67
C ALA A 276 20.69 28.36 -6.11
N PRO A 277 21.74 29.01 -6.65
CA PRO A 277 21.68 29.55 -7.99
C PRO A 277 21.55 28.40 -9.00
N ALA A 278 20.49 28.45 -9.77
CA ALA A 278 20.45 27.79 -11.07
C ALA A 278 21.52 28.45 -11.94
N ALA A 279 22.63 27.77 -12.22
CA ALA A 279 23.31 27.73 -13.53
C ALA A 279 24.72 27.13 -13.46
N ALA A 280 25.00 26.34 -14.50
CA ALA A 280 26.30 26.12 -15.14
C ALA A 280 27.37 25.28 -14.40
N GLY A 281 27.41 24.00 -14.76
CA GLY A 281 28.57 23.14 -14.59
C GLY A 281 28.28 21.76 -15.16
N GLN A 282 28.73 21.50 -16.40
CA GLN A 282 28.71 20.16 -17.00
C GLN A 282 29.38 19.14 -16.07
N PRO A 283 28.90 17.89 -15.99
CA PRO A 283 29.62 16.86 -15.25
C PRO A 283 30.91 16.52 -16.00
N THR A 284 32.05 16.94 -15.45
CA THR A 284 33.33 16.27 -15.70
C THR A 284 33.16 14.82 -15.28
N GLN A 285 33.26 13.92 -16.26
CA GLN A 285 33.28 12.48 -16.05
C GLN A 285 34.49 12.12 -15.19
N THR A 286 34.30 11.94 -13.89
CA THR A 286 35.24 11.14 -13.10
C THR A 286 34.88 9.69 -13.36
N GLN A 287 35.58 9.12 -14.33
CA GLN A 287 35.58 7.70 -14.64
C GLN A 287 35.93 6.92 -13.37
N GLU A 288 34.95 6.17 -12.85
CA GLU A 288 35.18 5.17 -11.83
C GLU A 288 36.21 4.18 -12.38
N PRO A 289 37.34 3.90 -11.69
CA PRO A 289 38.31 2.95 -12.18
C PRO A 289 37.63 1.61 -12.37
N ALA A 290 37.69 1.09 -13.59
CA ALA A 290 37.15 -0.21 -13.94
C ALA A 290 37.65 -1.26 -12.93
N TYR A 291 36.71 -1.89 -12.23
CA TYR A 291 37.00 -3.11 -11.49
C TYR A 291 37.39 -4.18 -12.52
N THR A 292 38.69 -4.39 -12.70
CA THR A 292 39.23 -5.58 -13.34
C THR A 292 39.14 -6.73 -12.34
N PRO A 293 38.33 -7.78 -12.57
CA PRO A 293 38.48 -8.99 -11.80
C PRO A 293 39.92 -9.52 -11.99
N ALA A 294 40.57 -9.87 -10.88
CA ALA A 294 41.92 -10.43 -10.91
C ALA A 294 41.97 -11.68 -11.81
N PRO A 295 43.03 -11.88 -12.62
CA PRO A 295 43.16 -13.07 -13.43
C PRO A 295 43.35 -14.29 -12.52
N VAL A 296 42.45 -15.26 -12.65
CA VAL A 296 42.66 -16.63 -12.16
C VAL A 296 43.73 -17.29 -13.04
N THR A 297 45.00 -17.16 -12.67
CA THR A 297 46.09 -17.96 -13.25
C THR A 297 46.00 -19.41 -12.76
N GLY A 298 45.11 -20.17 -13.38
CA GLY A 298 45.10 -21.64 -13.33
C GLY A 298 45.78 -22.20 -14.57
N GLY A 299 47.11 -22.24 -14.58
CA GLY A 299 47.87 -23.03 -15.55
C GLY A 299 47.96 -24.50 -15.10
N PRO A 300 48.08 -25.49 -16.01
CA PRO A 300 48.28 -26.88 -15.62
C PRO A 300 49.64 -27.04 -14.92
N THR A 301 49.61 -27.43 -13.66
CA THR A 301 50.80 -27.79 -12.88
C THR A 301 51.54 -28.93 -13.58
N ARG A 302 52.66 -28.64 -14.24
CA ARG A 302 53.65 -29.66 -14.62
C ARG A 302 54.23 -30.25 -13.33
N LEU A 303 54.00 -31.54 -13.11
CA LEU A 303 54.74 -32.31 -12.11
C LEU A 303 56.24 -32.27 -12.45
N ALA A 304 57.07 -31.90 -11.47
CA ALA A 304 58.52 -31.98 -11.59
C ALA A 304 58.97 -33.45 -11.70
N PRO A 305 60.09 -33.76 -12.40
CA PRO A 305 60.60 -35.12 -12.45
C PRO A 305 61.18 -35.52 -11.09
N VAL A 306 60.90 -36.76 -10.68
CA VAL A 306 61.46 -37.40 -9.49
C VAL A 306 62.96 -37.59 -9.68
N GLN A 307 63.79 -36.92 -8.88
CA GLN A 307 65.22 -37.23 -8.75
C GLN A 307 65.38 -38.45 -7.83
N GLN A 308 65.85 -39.56 -8.38
CA GLN A 308 66.28 -40.73 -7.61
C GLN A 308 67.65 -40.45 -6.98
N GLN A 309 67.72 -40.43 -5.66
CA GLN A 309 68.96 -40.27 -4.91
C GLN A 309 69.46 -41.66 -4.49
N PRO A 310 70.64 -42.12 -4.95
CA PRO A 310 71.14 -43.44 -4.59
C PRO A 310 71.64 -43.49 -3.14
N LEU A 311 71.16 -44.48 -2.39
CA LEU A 311 71.59 -44.83 -1.04
C LEU A 311 73.03 -45.37 -1.06
N SER A 312 73.88 -44.88 -0.14
CA SER A 312 75.21 -45.45 0.11
C SER A 312 75.11 -46.74 0.94
N PRO A 313 75.94 -47.77 0.68
CA PRO A 313 75.90 -49.03 1.41
C PRO A 313 76.47 -48.89 2.84
N PRO A 314 76.03 -49.77 3.76
CA PRO A 314 76.42 -49.71 5.17
C PRO A 314 77.86 -50.20 5.41
N ARG A 315 78.54 -49.58 6.39
CA ARG A 315 79.65 -50.18 7.14
C ARG A 315 79.12 -50.77 8.44
#